data_AF-A0A4R4V8S7-F1
#
_entry.id   AF-A0A4R4V8S7-F1
#
_cell.length_a   1.000
_cell.length_b   1.000
_cell.length_c   1.000
_cell.angle_alpha   90.00
_cell.angle_beta   90.00
_cell.angle_gamma   90.00
#
_symmetry.space_group_name_H-M   'P 1'
#
loop_
_entity.id
_entity.type
_entity.pdbx_description
1 polymer ?
#
loop_
_entity_poly.entity_id
_entity_poly.type
_entity_poly.pdbx_seq_one_letter_code
_entity_poly.pdbx_strand_id
1 'polypeptide(L)'
;MLKGFKDFLMRGNIIDLAVAVVVGSAFTALVTAFTTSIIKPLIAATGGGNVTGLSIEIVAGNKASTIDFATVINAVITFFITAAVVYFLFVVPMNKISERRKKGEEEGQSEPTDVELLLEIRNLLRAEQGLPRIEGLATDEQATTSTGNGQAASRN
;
A
#
# COMPACT_ATOMS: atom_id res chain seq x y z
N MET A 1 -14.23 -12.64 33.42
CA MET A 1 -13.09 -12.93 32.52
C MET A 1 -13.52 -13.02 31.06
N LEU A 2 -14.38 -13.98 30.65
CA LEU A 2 -14.82 -14.13 29.25
C LEU A 2 -15.50 -12.89 28.64
N LYS A 3 -16.31 -12.15 29.42
CA LYS A 3 -16.96 -10.91 28.97
C LYS A 3 -15.94 -9.79 28.70
N GLY A 4 -14.98 -9.58 29.61
CA GLY A 4 -13.91 -8.60 29.43
C GLY A 4 -12.93 -8.96 28.30
N PHE A 5 -12.72 -10.24 28.03
CA PHE A 5 -11.95 -10.70 26.87
C PHE A 5 -12.69 -10.44 25.54
N LYS A 6 -14.01 -10.70 25.49
CA LYS A 6 -14.84 -10.32 24.34
C LYS A 6 -14.81 -8.80 24.11
N ASP A 7 -14.96 -8.00 25.16
CA ASP A 7 -14.94 -6.53 25.06
C ASP A 7 -13.56 -5.99 24.62
N PHE A 8 -12.48 -6.70 24.95
CA PHE A 8 -11.14 -6.41 24.44
C PHE A 8 -11.02 -6.74 22.95
N LEU A 9 -11.48 -7.92 22.51
CA LEU A 9 -11.45 -8.30 21.09
C LEU A 9 -12.36 -7.40 20.25
N MET A 10 -13.55 -7.04 20.74
CA MET A 10 -14.50 -6.17 20.02
C MET A 10 -13.96 -4.75 19.81
N ARG A 11 -12.81 -4.41 20.39
CA ARG A 11 -12.07 -3.18 20.07
C ARG A 11 -11.53 -3.33 18.64
N GLY A 12 -12.21 -2.72 17.67
CA GLY A 12 -12.00 -2.95 16.22
C GLY A 12 -10.55 -3.00 15.75
N ASN A 13 -9.69 -2.12 16.29
CA ASN A 13 -8.25 -2.10 15.99
C ASN A 13 -7.53 -3.45 16.25
N ILE A 14 -7.99 -4.27 17.20
CA ILE A 14 -7.34 -5.55 17.53
C ILE A 14 -7.74 -6.65 16.55
N ILE A 15 -9.03 -6.70 16.18
CA ILE A 15 -9.53 -7.68 15.20
C ILE A 15 -8.87 -7.43 13.84
N ASP A 16 -8.82 -6.19 13.39
CA ASP A 16 -8.26 -5.86 12.07
C ASP A 16 -6.78 -6.22 11.98
N LEU A 17 -6.01 -5.92 13.04
CA LEU A 17 -4.60 -6.32 13.14
C LEU A 17 -4.44 -7.84 13.22
N ALA A 18 -5.28 -8.54 13.98
CA ALA A 18 -5.21 -9.98 14.10
C ALA A 18 -5.51 -10.67 12.76
N VAL A 19 -6.53 -10.21 12.03
CA VAL A 19 -6.89 -10.71 10.70
C VAL A 19 -5.75 -10.44 9.71
N ALA A 20 -5.17 -9.24 9.72
CA ALA A 20 -4.05 -8.91 8.84
C ALA A 20 -2.86 -9.87 9.03
N VAL A 21 -2.48 -10.19 10.27
CA VAL A 21 -1.36 -11.09 10.57
C VAL A 21 -1.68 -12.54 10.18
N VAL A 22 -2.89 -13.03 10.47
CA VAL A 22 -3.29 -14.40 10.14
C VAL A 22 -3.37 -14.60 8.63
N VAL A 23 -3.98 -13.66 7.91
CA VAL A 23 -4.09 -13.75 6.44
C VAL A 23 -2.71 -13.59 5.79
N GLY A 24 -1.88 -12.66 6.27
CA GLY A 24 -0.53 -12.46 5.75
C GLY A 24 0.38 -13.68 5.93
N SER A 25 0.33 -14.31 7.11
CA SER A 25 1.12 -15.53 7.38
C SER A 25 0.63 -16.74 6.56
N ALA A 26 -0.68 -16.96 6.46
CA ALA A 26 -1.26 -18.03 5.66
C ALA A 26 -0.92 -17.88 4.16
N PHE A 27 -1.00 -16.66 3.64
CA PHE A 27 -0.64 -16.39 2.24
C PHE A 27 0.85 -16.60 1.98
N THR A 28 1.72 -16.12 2.89
CA THR A 28 3.18 -16.36 2.78
C THR A 28 3.51 -17.85 2.77
N ALA A 29 2.83 -18.64 3.61
CA ALA A 29 2.99 -20.09 3.64
C ALA A 29 2.57 -20.74 2.31
N LEU A 30 1.44 -20.30 1.72
CA LEU A 30 0.97 -20.78 0.42
C LEU A 30 1.99 -20.52 -0.70
N VAL A 31 2.51 -19.30 -0.80
CA VAL A 31 3.51 -18.94 -1.82
C VAL A 31 4.82 -19.69 -1.60
N THR A 32 5.23 -19.86 -0.35
CA THR A 32 6.43 -20.63 0.01
C THR A 32 6.29 -22.10 -0.38
N ALA A 33 5.12 -22.70 -0.12
CA ALA A 33 4.81 -24.07 -0.51
C ALA A 33 4.83 -24.22 -2.03
N PHE A 34 4.17 -23.34 -2.77
CA PHE A 34 4.19 -23.34 -4.23
C PHE A 34 5.62 -23.25 -4.78
N THR A 35 6.41 -22.31 -4.27
CA THR A 35 7.77 -22.11 -4.76
C THR A 35 8.68 -23.29 -4.40
N THR A 36 8.56 -23.83 -3.19
CA THR A 36 9.36 -24.96 -2.75
C THR A 36 8.98 -26.26 -3.47
N SER A 37 7.70 -26.47 -3.75
CA SER A 37 7.21 -27.71 -4.35
C SER A 37 7.24 -27.72 -5.88
N ILE A 38 7.17 -26.56 -6.53
CA ILE A 38 7.10 -26.46 -8.00
C ILE A 38 8.36 -25.82 -8.56
N ILE A 39 8.74 -24.64 -8.06
CA ILE A 39 9.81 -23.83 -8.65
C ILE A 39 11.20 -24.39 -8.32
N LYS A 40 11.46 -24.74 -7.05
CA LYS A 40 12.74 -25.35 -6.65
C LYS A 40 13.07 -26.62 -7.45
N PRO A 41 12.17 -27.61 -7.62
CA PRO A 41 12.50 -28.78 -8.43
C PRO A 41 12.66 -28.46 -9.92
N LEU A 42 11.97 -27.46 -10.46
CA LEU A 42 12.17 -27.02 -11.85
C LEU A 42 13.56 -26.39 -12.04
N ILE A 43 13.97 -25.48 -11.16
CA ILE A 43 15.32 -24.91 -11.14
C ILE A 43 16.35 -26.03 -10.94
N ALA A 44 16.02 -26.99 -10.07
CA ALA A 44 16.87 -28.13 -9.81
C ALA A 44 17.11 -28.97 -11.06
N ALA A 45 16.05 -29.23 -11.83
CA ALA A 45 16.08 -29.98 -13.07
C ALA A 45 16.82 -29.25 -14.21
N THR A 46 16.78 -27.91 -14.26
CA THR A 46 17.52 -27.12 -15.25
C THR A 46 19.02 -26.95 -14.93
N GLY A 47 19.53 -27.60 -13.87
CA GLY A 47 20.94 -27.61 -13.50
C GLY A 47 21.29 -26.85 -12.22
N GLY A 48 20.31 -26.27 -11.51
CA GLY A 48 20.53 -25.53 -10.26
C GLY A 48 20.38 -26.35 -8.97
N GLY A 49 20.07 -27.64 -9.08
CA GLY A 49 19.59 -28.44 -7.93
C GLY A 49 20.66 -29.22 -7.20
N ASN A 50 21.76 -29.44 -7.89
CA ASN A 50 22.99 -30.05 -7.40
C ASN A 50 24.12 -29.47 -8.23
N VAL A 51 24.47 -28.19 -8.02
CA VAL A 51 25.78 -27.76 -8.49
C VAL A 51 26.79 -28.37 -7.52
N THR A 52 27.12 -29.64 -7.73
CA THR A 52 28.28 -30.30 -7.16
C THR A 52 29.51 -29.49 -7.54
N GLY A 53 29.85 -28.49 -6.72
CA GLY A 53 30.93 -27.53 -6.99
C GLY A 53 30.70 -26.10 -6.47
N LEU A 54 29.46 -25.70 -6.16
CA LEU A 54 29.14 -24.38 -5.57
C LEU A 54 28.85 -24.47 -4.08
N SER A 55 29.34 -25.52 -3.43
CA SER A 55 29.25 -25.73 -2.01
C SER A 55 30.65 -25.79 -1.41
N ILE A 56 31.08 -24.75 -0.72
CA ILE A 56 32.41 -24.70 -0.09
C ILE A 56 32.25 -25.19 1.35
N GLU A 57 32.91 -26.29 1.70
CA GLU A 57 33.07 -26.69 3.09
C GLU A 57 34.12 -25.78 3.74
N ILE A 58 33.72 -24.98 4.73
CA ILE A 58 34.66 -24.13 5.50
C ILE A 58 35.58 -25.01 6.36
N VAL A 59 35.09 -26.17 6.81
CA VAL A 59 35.84 -27.17 7.57
C VAL A 59 35.62 -28.53 6.91
N ALA A 60 36.69 -29.14 6.41
CA ALA A 60 36.63 -30.43 5.73
C ALA A 60 36.02 -31.50 6.66
N GLY A 61 34.93 -32.13 6.21
CA GLY A 61 34.25 -33.20 6.95
C GLY A 61 33.14 -32.73 7.91
N ASN A 62 32.87 -31.43 8.02
CA ASN A 62 31.72 -30.91 8.74
C ASN A 62 30.61 -30.46 7.78
N LYS A 63 29.61 -31.32 7.57
CA LYS A 63 28.42 -31.01 6.74
C LYS A 63 27.60 -29.80 7.22
N ALA A 64 27.80 -29.35 8.47
CA ALA A 64 27.16 -28.14 8.99
C ALA A 64 27.91 -26.84 8.61
N SER A 65 29.12 -26.93 8.03
CA SER A 65 29.94 -25.80 7.59
C SER A 65 30.00 -25.66 6.06
N THR A 66 29.01 -26.21 5.36
CA THR A 66 28.89 -26.11 3.91
C THR A 66 28.06 -24.88 3.54
N ILE A 67 28.65 -23.93 2.81
CA ILE A 67 27.89 -22.81 2.21
C ILE A 67 27.33 -23.29 0.88
N ASP A 68 26.01 -23.48 0.80
CA ASP A 68 25.33 -23.79 -0.47
C ASP A 68 24.80 -22.52 -1.15
N PHE A 69 25.50 -22.08 -2.19
CA PHE A 69 25.08 -20.93 -2.99
C PHE A 69 23.79 -21.21 -3.81
N ALA A 70 23.45 -22.47 -4.09
CA ALA A 70 22.21 -22.82 -4.78
C ALA A 70 20.98 -22.49 -3.92
N THR A 71 21.06 -22.70 -2.61
CA THR A 71 20.00 -22.30 -1.67
C THR A 71 19.77 -20.78 -1.68
N VAL A 72 20.84 -19.98 -1.78
CA VAL A 72 20.73 -18.51 -1.86
C VAL A 72 20.04 -18.06 -3.15
N ILE A 73 20.45 -18.61 -4.30
CA ILE A 73 19.83 -18.29 -5.60
C ILE A 73 18.35 -18.68 -5.60
N ASN A 74 18.01 -19.84 -5.06
CA ASN A 74 16.62 -20.27 -4.89
C ASN A 74 15.82 -19.32 -4.00
N ALA A 75 16.41 -18.84 -2.90
CA ALA A 75 15.76 -17.87 -2.02
C ALA A 75 15.48 -16.54 -2.73
N VAL A 76 16.42 -16.05 -3.54
CA VAL A 76 16.25 -14.83 -4.35
C VAL A 76 15.12 -15.01 -5.36
N ILE A 77 15.09 -16.12 -6.10
CA ILE A 77 14.02 -16.40 -7.07
C ILE A 77 12.66 -16.48 -6.36
N THR A 78 12.61 -17.15 -5.20
CA THR A 78 11.40 -17.24 -4.38
C THR A 78 10.89 -15.87 -3.93
N PHE A 79 11.81 -14.99 -3.52
CA PHE A 79 11.47 -13.62 -3.16
C PHE A 79 10.85 -12.85 -4.33
N PHE A 80 11.46 -12.90 -5.52
CA PHE A 80 10.93 -12.21 -6.71
C PHE A 80 9.56 -12.74 -7.14
N ILE A 81 9.35 -14.05 -7.12
CA ILE A 81 8.04 -14.64 -7.44
C ILE A 81 6.98 -14.19 -6.42
N THR A 82 7.30 -14.24 -5.14
CA THR A 82 6.39 -13.79 -4.07
C THR A 82 6.04 -12.31 -4.23
N ALA A 83 7.05 -11.47 -4.46
CA ALA A 83 6.86 -10.04 -4.69
C ALA A 83 6.00 -9.78 -5.94
N ALA A 84 6.23 -10.51 -7.04
CA ALA A 84 5.45 -10.37 -8.27
C ALA A 84 3.99 -10.76 -8.07
N VAL A 85 3.71 -11.86 -7.36
CA VAL A 85 2.34 -12.28 -7.05
C VAL A 85 1.65 -11.25 -6.16
N VAL A 86 2.30 -10.79 -5.08
CA VAL A 86 1.72 -9.77 -4.18
C VAL A 86 1.45 -8.47 -4.93
N TYR A 87 2.40 -8.02 -5.75
CA TYR A 87 2.26 -6.81 -6.55
C TYR A 87 1.08 -6.91 -7.52
N PHE A 88 0.98 -8.00 -8.28
CA PHE A 88 -0.08 -8.16 -9.27
C PHE A 88 -1.46 -8.36 -8.65
N LEU A 89 -1.55 -9.10 -7.54
CA LEU A 89 -2.83 -9.45 -6.91
C LEU A 89 -3.38 -8.36 -5.98
N PHE A 90 -2.51 -7.57 -5.34
CA PHE A 90 -2.92 -6.54 -4.37
C PHE A 90 -2.59 -5.12 -4.85
N VAL A 91 -1.34 -4.85 -5.25
CA VAL A 91 -0.89 -3.49 -5.57
C VAL A 91 -1.55 -2.97 -6.85
N VAL A 92 -1.55 -3.76 -7.93
CA VAL A 92 -2.18 -3.36 -9.21
C VAL A 92 -3.68 -3.05 -9.07
N PRO A 93 -4.53 -3.92 -8.47
CA PRO A 93 -5.94 -3.62 -8.31
C PRO A 93 -6.18 -2.48 -7.34
N MET A 94 -5.41 -2.39 -6.25
CA MET A 94 -5.54 -1.28 -5.30
C MET A 94 -5.18 0.05 -5.96
N ASN A 95 -4.11 0.08 -6.76
CA ASN A 95 -3.70 1.27 -7.50
C ASN A 95 -4.76 1.65 -8.56
N LYS A 96 -5.32 0.66 -9.28
CA LYS A 96 -6.39 0.87 -10.25
C LYS A 96 -7.70 1.37 -9.62
N ILE A 97 -8.05 0.89 -8.43
CA ILE A 97 -9.22 1.38 -7.68
C ILE A 97 -8.95 2.80 -7.16
N SER A 98 -7.75 3.07 -6.64
CA SER A 98 -7.38 4.41 -6.19
C SER A 98 -7.38 5.43 -7.33
N GLU A 99 -6.84 5.08 -8.50
CA GLU A 99 -6.92 5.91 -9.71
C GLU A 99 -8.37 6.14 -10.15
N ARG A 100 -9.24 5.13 -10.04
CA ARG A 100 -10.68 5.27 -10.34
C ARG A 100 -11.44 6.11 -9.32
N ARG A 101 -11.03 6.10 -8.05
CA ARG A 101 -11.59 7.00 -7.02
C ARG A 101 -11.15 8.44 -7.28
N LYS A 102 -9.86 8.67 -7.51
CA LYS A 102 -9.33 9.99 -7.89
C LYS A 102 -9.94 10.55 -9.17
N LYS A 103 -10.24 9.69 -10.14
CA LYS A 103 -10.87 10.08 -11.42
C LYS A 103 -12.40 10.14 -11.37
N GLY A 104 -13.03 9.50 -10.38
CA GLY A 104 -14.47 9.56 -10.13
C GLY A 104 -14.87 10.66 -9.13
N GLU A 105 -13.91 11.14 -8.33
CA GLU A 105 -14.04 12.30 -7.44
C GLU A 105 -14.18 13.62 -8.20
N GLU A 106 -13.89 13.66 -9.51
CA GLU A 106 -14.21 14.83 -10.36
C GLU A 106 -15.71 14.97 -10.67
N GLU A 107 -16.55 13.93 -10.46
CA GLU A 107 -17.98 13.97 -10.83
C GLU A 107 -18.98 13.55 -9.73
N GLY A 108 -18.53 13.16 -8.53
CA GLY A 108 -19.45 12.74 -7.47
C GLY A 108 -18.93 13.00 -6.07
N GLN A 109 -19.40 14.12 -5.49
CA GLN A 109 -19.44 14.42 -4.05
C GLN A 109 -18.46 13.59 -3.20
N SER A 110 -17.22 14.05 -3.09
CA SER A 110 -16.45 13.80 -1.88
C SER A 110 -17.26 14.39 -0.73
N GLU A 111 -17.73 13.56 0.21
CA GLU A 111 -18.15 14.09 1.50
C GLU A 111 -17.00 14.96 2.02
N PRO A 112 -17.27 16.19 2.48
CA PRO A 112 -16.21 17.08 2.89
C PRO A 112 -15.37 16.37 3.93
N THR A 113 -14.06 16.31 3.70
CA THR A 113 -13.14 15.69 4.64
C THR A 113 -13.30 16.34 6.02
N ASP A 114 -13.03 15.60 7.10
CA ASP A 114 -13.10 16.16 8.46
C ASP A 114 -12.34 17.49 8.56
N VAL A 115 -11.25 17.64 7.82
CA VAL A 115 -10.47 18.87 7.73
C VAL A 115 -11.22 19.99 7.02
N GLU A 116 -11.92 19.72 5.93
CA GLU A 116 -12.78 20.67 5.22
C GLU A 116 -13.97 21.10 6.08
N LEU A 117 -14.63 20.17 6.77
CA LEU A 117 -15.70 20.48 7.73
C LEU A 117 -15.18 21.36 8.87
N LEU A 118 -14.02 21.04 9.43
CA LEU A 118 -13.40 21.86 10.49
C LEU A 118 -13.01 23.25 9.97
N LEU A 119 -12.57 23.38 8.71
CA LEU A 119 -12.31 24.67 8.07
C LEU A 119 -13.60 25.48 7.88
N GLU A 120 -14.67 24.83 7.43
CA GLU A 120 -15.98 25.45 7.26
C GLU A 120 -16.53 25.93 8.61
N ILE A 121 -16.54 25.07 9.63
CA ILE A 121 -16.93 25.42 11.00
C ILE A 121 -16.09 26.58 11.53
N ARG A 122 -14.76 26.53 11.38
CA ARG A 122 -13.86 27.62 11.78
C ARG A 122 -14.23 28.93 11.09
N ASN A 123 -14.53 28.89 9.80
CA ASN A 123 -14.88 30.07 9.02
C ASN A 123 -16.26 30.63 9.43
N LEU A 124 -17.23 29.76 9.73
CA LEU A 124 -18.55 30.16 10.26
C LEU A 124 -18.43 30.83 11.64
N LEU A 125 -17.64 30.28 12.56
CA LEU A 125 -17.39 30.90 13.88
C LEU A 125 -16.70 32.25 13.77
N ARG A 126 -15.75 32.41 12.83
CA ARG A 126 -15.07 33.70 12.61
C ARG A 126 -16.01 34.76 12.03
N ALA A 127 -16.90 34.36 11.13
CA ALA A 127 -17.92 35.25 10.58
C ALA A 127 -18.86 35.77 11.68
N GLU A 128 -19.25 34.91 12.63
CA GLU A 128 -20.04 35.31 13.80
C GLU A 128 -19.29 36.25 14.75
N GLN A 129 -17.97 36.10 14.85
CA GLN A 129 -17.07 36.97 15.63
C GLN A 129 -16.67 38.27 14.90
N GLY A 130 -17.18 38.52 13.69
CA GLY A 130 -16.82 39.71 12.89
C GLY A 130 -15.38 39.73 12.40
N LEU A 131 -14.69 38.57 12.41
CA LEU A 131 -13.31 38.43 11.96
C LEU A 131 -13.28 38.08 10.46
N PRO A 132 -12.34 38.66 9.68
CA PRO A 132 -12.22 38.35 8.26
C PRO A 132 -11.89 36.86 8.02
N ARG A 133 -12.43 36.33 6.91
CA ARG A 133 -12.13 34.98 6.39
C ARG A 133 -10.63 34.88 6.13
N ILE A 134 -10.04 33.74 6.49
CA ILE A 134 -8.67 33.42 6.06
C ILE A 134 -8.78 32.61 4.77
N GLU A 135 -8.63 33.31 3.65
CA GLU A 135 -8.44 32.71 2.32
C GLU A 135 -7.01 32.22 2.21
N GLY A 136 -6.84 30.90 2.22
CA GLY A 136 -5.54 30.26 2.17
C GLY A 136 -5.61 28.93 2.88
N LEU A 137 -5.95 27.89 2.10
CA LEU A 137 -5.70 26.45 2.29
C LEU A 137 -6.68 25.58 1.47
N ALA A 138 -7.75 26.17 0.93
CA ALA A 138 -8.52 25.52 -0.12
C ALA A 138 -7.68 25.55 -1.41
N THR A 139 -7.40 24.37 -1.95
CA THR A 139 -6.89 24.17 -3.30
C THR A 139 -7.95 24.62 -4.31
N ASP A 140 -8.09 25.93 -4.49
CA ASP A 140 -8.86 26.51 -5.60
C ASP A 140 -7.99 26.47 -6.85
N GLU A 141 -7.95 25.32 -7.53
CA GLU A 141 -7.41 25.22 -8.89
C GLU A 141 -8.50 25.40 -9.96
N GLN A 142 -9.72 25.82 -9.62
CA GLN A 142 -10.79 26.01 -10.61
C GLN A 142 -11.71 27.19 -10.30
N ALA A 143 -11.18 28.41 -10.32
CA ALA A 143 -12.02 29.61 -10.47
C ALA A 143 -11.24 30.82 -11.02
N THR A 144 -10.56 30.68 -12.17
CA THR A 144 -10.07 31.84 -12.93
C THR A 144 -10.43 31.75 -14.41
N THR A 145 -11.72 31.69 -14.73
CA THR A 145 -12.17 32.17 -16.05
C THR A 145 -13.46 32.99 -15.96
N SER A 146 -13.34 34.23 -16.42
CA SER A 146 -14.42 35.11 -16.88
C SER A 146 -15.33 35.77 -15.84
N THR A 147 -14.83 36.81 -15.17
CA THR A 147 -15.65 38.01 -14.94
C THR A 147 -14.73 39.23 -14.89
N GLY A 148 -14.88 40.13 -15.86
CA GLY A 148 -14.30 41.47 -15.78
C GLY A 148 -13.62 41.93 -17.06
N ASN A 149 -14.40 42.45 -18.02
CA ASN A 149 -14.00 43.72 -18.63
C ASN A 149 -15.20 44.47 -19.22
N GLY A 150 -15.82 45.30 -18.37
CA GLY A 150 -16.62 46.42 -18.80
C GLY A 150 -15.86 47.70 -18.49
N GLN A 151 -15.70 48.54 -19.52
CA GLN A 151 -15.35 49.98 -19.48
C GLN A 151 -13.88 50.36 -19.23
N ALA A 152 -13.23 50.97 -20.23
CA ALA A 152 -13.29 52.42 -20.43
C ALA A 152 -12.38 52.91 -21.58
N ALA A 153 -12.87 53.93 -22.28
CA ALA A 153 -12.12 55.03 -22.90
C ALA A 153 -11.19 54.77 -24.10
N SER A 154 -11.64 55.18 -25.29
CA SER A 154 -10.92 56.24 -26.04
C SER A 154 -11.85 56.91 -27.06
N ARG A 155 -12.04 58.22 -26.88
CA ARG A 155 -12.56 59.18 -27.86
C ARG A 155 -11.39 59.61 -28.75
N ASN A 156 -11.51 59.44 -30.07
CA ASN A 156 -11.42 60.45 -31.14
C ASN A 156 -11.27 59.76 -32.49
#